data_AF-A0A381YXD3-F1
#
_entry.id   AF-A0A381YXD3-F1
#
_cell.length_a   1.000
_cell.length_b   1.000
_cell.length_c   1.000
_cell.angle_alpha   90.00
_cell.angle_beta   90.00
_cell.angle_gamma   90.00
#
_symmetry.space_group_name_H-M   'P 1'
#
loop_
_entity.id
_entity.type
_entity.pdbx_description
1 polymer ?
#
loop_
_entity_poly.entity_id
_entity_poly.type
_entity_poly.pdbx_seq_one_letter_code
_entity_poly.pdbx_strand_id
1 'polypeptide(L)'
;MQEFGAQLDRFSALDQVVVPDLWQQDAVQHLRAGRDVVVHAATGAGKTFIFELWSNEGRNPGQAIYTVPTRALANDKLAEWRARGWNVGIATGDLSENLDAPVIVATLETQKNRLITGDGPRLLVIDEYQMLGDADRGLNYELAIAMAPPQTQLLMLSGSVANPRHVVAWLQRLGRQAEWVWHDDRPVPLEEVYAGMLNYNVPSEIRGYWPRFAAKALAEGLGPILVFAPRRRAAKALAADIARNLPNPNPLQLTAGQKDLVDDHLARMLQARVAYHHSGLSYGARAGVVEPLAKAGQLRVVVATMGLAAGINFSLRSVTLAADSYRRDHLEVPIRADEIHQMFGRAGRRGIDEIGYGLVSRNEIRIRDGHPCFLSRNGMVDWASLLGLMHGAAQQGREPYTEAVRVQERLFSTDPILLGMEFAMKHPEVPCGLGTDSERARKARKRVREMLNSQGGWEAWPKAKPMPLSEVFVPKKTSGDREADVQPPLGQALLLRPALMEPEVLRRTGAGELVLLPSGQAYGREQKVADQLNNERLDLAKWVRRLTGWRMRVVPL
;
A
#
# COMPACT_ATOMS: atom_id res chain seq x y z
N MET A 1 43.60 34.39 -13.12
CA MET A 1 42.80 34.29 -11.88
C MET A 1 41.34 33.88 -12.14
N GLN A 2 40.73 34.21 -13.29
CA GLN A 2 39.37 33.77 -13.63
C GLN A 2 39.25 32.30 -14.10
N GLU A 3 40.28 31.73 -14.74
CA GLU A 3 40.26 30.31 -15.17
C GLU A 3 40.38 29.29 -14.02
N PHE A 4 41.05 29.66 -12.93
CA PHE A 4 41.18 28.80 -11.75
C PHE A 4 39.88 28.71 -10.94
N GLY A 5 39.07 29.77 -10.94
CA GLY A 5 37.72 29.77 -10.33
C GLY A 5 36.75 28.85 -11.07
N ALA A 6 36.80 28.84 -12.41
CA ALA A 6 36.00 27.93 -13.24
C ALA A 6 36.43 26.45 -13.11
N GLN A 7 37.70 26.18 -12.78
CA GLN A 7 38.15 24.83 -12.43
C GLN A 7 37.67 24.41 -11.04
N LEU A 8 37.63 25.31 -10.06
CA LEU A 8 37.07 25.03 -8.72
C LEU A 8 35.55 24.77 -8.76
N ASP A 9 34.81 25.44 -9.65
CA ASP A 9 33.38 25.13 -9.91
C ASP A 9 33.17 23.79 -10.63
N ARG A 10 34.19 23.24 -11.30
CA ARG A 10 34.17 21.85 -11.77
C ARG A 10 34.51 20.85 -10.67
N PHE A 11 35.23 21.25 -9.63
CA PHE A 11 35.52 20.42 -8.46
C PHE A 11 34.41 20.44 -7.40
N SER A 12 33.51 21.43 -7.39
CA SER A 12 32.26 21.38 -6.59
C SER A 12 31.22 20.39 -7.14
N ALA A 13 31.41 19.89 -8.37
CA ALA A 13 30.62 18.76 -8.90
C ALA A 13 31.00 17.39 -8.30
N LEU A 14 31.98 17.33 -7.40
CA LEU A 14 32.24 16.16 -6.54
C LEU A 14 31.32 16.10 -5.31
N ASP A 15 30.38 17.05 -5.16
CA ASP A 15 29.37 17.00 -4.12
C ASP A 15 28.40 15.82 -4.37
N GLN A 16 28.64 14.78 -3.58
CA GLN A 16 27.88 13.54 -3.37
C GLN A 16 28.13 12.40 -4.36
N VAL A 17 29.30 11.74 -4.23
CA VAL A 17 29.40 10.31 -4.56
C VAL A 17 28.45 9.54 -3.63
N VAL A 18 27.23 9.30 -4.09
CA VAL A 18 26.26 8.44 -3.39
C VAL A 18 26.70 7.00 -3.62
N VAL A 19 27.36 6.41 -2.63
CA VAL A 19 27.73 5.00 -2.66
C VAL A 19 26.45 4.16 -2.48
N PRO A 20 26.14 3.25 -3.42
CA PRO A 20 24.97 2.39 -3.28
C PRO A 20 25.14 1.39 -2.14
N ASP A 21 24.06 1.19 -1.39
CA ASP A 21 23.98 0.18 -0.34
C ASP A 21 24.12 -1.23 -0.95
N LEU A 22 24.65 -2.19 -0.19
CA LEU A 22 24.91 -3.55 -0.70
C LEU A 22 23.66 -4.22 -1.28
N TRP A 23 22.49 -4.04 -0.66
CA TRP A 23 21.22 -4.58 -1.14
C TRP A 23 20.77 -3.93 -2.48
N GLN A 24 21.14 -2.66 -2.72
CA GLN A 24 20.87 -2.00 -4.00
C GLN A 24 21.77 -2.56 -5.10
N GLN A 25 23.05 -2.81 -4.79
CA GLN A 25 24.00 -3.43 -5.71
C GLN A 25 23.56 -4.85 -6.07
N ASP A 26 23.12 -5.63 -5.08
CA ASP A 26 22.60 -6.99 -5.25
C ASP A 26 21.37 -7.02 -6.18
N ALA A 27 20.41 -6.11 -5.96
CA ALA A 27 19.27 -5.94 -6.87
C ALA A 27 19.70 -5.62 -8.31
N VAL A 28 20.66 -4.71 -8.49
CA VAL A 28 21.20 -4.36 -9.82
C VAL A 28 21.94 -5.55 -10.45
N GLN A 29 22.66 -6.35 -9.67
CA GLN A 29 23.35 -7.54 -10.15
C GLN A 29 22.36 -8.58 -10.67
N HIS A 30 21.28 -8.86 -9.93
CA HIS A 30 20.21 -9.74 -10.38
C HIS A 30 19.54 -9.22 -11.66
N LEU A 31 19.27 -7.91 -11.74
CA LEU A 31 18.72 -7.31 -12.96
C LEU A 31 19.68 -7.47 -14.15
N ARG A 32 20.99 -7.23 -13.96
CA ARG A 32 21.99 -7.41 -15.02
C ARG A 32 22.15 -8.87 -15.44
N ALA A 33 21.86 -9.82 -14.55
CA ALA A 33 21.79 -11.25 -14.86
C ALA A 33 20.48 -11.68 -15.58
N GLY A 34 19.57 -10.74 -15.87
CA GLY A 34 18.31 -11.02 -16.56
C GLY A 34 17.21 -11.59 -15.68
N ARG A 35 17.35 -11.54 -14.34
CA ARG A 35 16.33 -12.01 -13.39
C ARG A 35 15.34 -10.90 -13.06
N ASP A 36 14.09 -11.25 -12.85
CA ASP A 36 13.10 -10.36 -12.24
C ASP A 36 13.47 -10.14 -10.77
N VAL A 37 13.23 -8.95 -10.24
CA VAL A 37 13.62 -8.60 -8.87
C VAL A 37 12.43 -8.03 -8.12
N VAL A 38 12.10 -8.64 -6.98
CA VAL A 38 11.13 -8.14 -6.01
C VAL A 38 11.90 -7.56 -4.82
N VAL A 39 11.80 -6.25 -4.61
CA VAL A 39 12.48 -5.52 -3.56
C VAL A 39 11.52 -5.20 -2.43
N HIS A 40 11.86 -5.65 -1.23
CA HIS A 40 11.25 -5.19 0.01
C HIS A 40 12.23 -4.30 0.76
N ALA A 41 11.98 -2.99 0.78
CA ALA A 41 12.78 -2.04 1.55
C ALA A 41 11.96 -0.85 2.07
N ALA A 42 12.25 -0.37 3.28
CA ALA A 42 11.50 0.70 3.93
C ALA A 42 11.33 1.98 3.08
N THR A 43 10.27 2.74 3.32
CA THR A 43 10.07 4.06 2.67
C THR A 43 11.22 4.98 3.03
N GLY A 44 11.82 5.64 2.03
CA GLY A 44 13.02 6.47 2.21
C GLY A 44 14.36 5.72 2.17
N ALA A 45 14.37 4.38 2.05
CA ALA A 45 15.60 3.60 1.88
C ALA A 45 16.35 3.85 0.55
N GLY A 46 15.70 4.49 -0.43
CA GLY A 46 16.31 4.78 -1.73
C GLY A 46 16.05 3.71 -2.79
N LYS A 47 14.88 3.04 -2.76
CA LYS A 47 14.47 2.03 -3.76
C LYS A 47 14.61 2.50 -5.20
N THR A 48 14.27 3.77 -5.47
CA THR A 48 14.39 4.37 -6.80
C THR A 48 15.83 4.33 -7.34
N PHE A 49 16.84 4.37 -6.47
CA PHE A 49 18.24 4.37 -6.87
C PHE A 49 18.65 3.07 -7.58
N ILE A 50 17.97 1.93 -7.30
CA ILE A 50 18.20 0.67 -8.04
C ILE A 50 17.96 0.88 -9.54
N PHE A 51 16.84 1.52 -9.89
CA PHE A 51 16.53 1.82 -11.28
C PHE A 51 17.54 2.81 -11.88
N GLU A 52 17.95 3.82 -11.11
CA GLU A 52 18.91 4.83 -11.57
C GLU A 52 20.30 4.23 -11.87
N LEU A 53 20.76 3.30 -11.02
CA LEU A 53 22.00 2.54 -11.21
C LEU A 53 21.91 1.56 -12.39
N TRP A 54 20.78 0.87 -12.55
CA TRP A 54 20.57 -0.01 -13.69
C TRP A 54 20.54 0.78 -15.00
N SER A 55 19.92 1.96 -14.96
CA SER A 55 19.71 2.84 -16.10
C SER A 55 20.98 3.53 -16.60
N ASN A 56 22.08 3.47 -15.83
CA ASN A 56 23.34 4.15 -16.13
C ASN A 56 23.09 5.61 -16.56
N GLU A 57 22.34 6.35 -15.74
CA GLU A 57 21.96 7.75 -16.03
C GLU A 57 21.13 7.93 -17.32
N GLY A 58 20.21 7.02 -17.60
CA GLY A 58 19.32 7.09 -18.77
C GLY A 58 19.86 6.36 -20.01
N ARG A 59 21.10 5.84 -19.97
CA ARG A 59 21.73 5.05 -21.04
C ARG A 59 21.39 3.56 -20.92
N ASN A 60 20.10 3.28 -21.04
CA ASN A 60 19.55 1.94 -20.95
C ASN A 60 19.81 1.14 -22.24
N PRO A 61 19.99 -0.19 -22.16
CA PRO A 61 20.13 -1.06 -23.34
C PRO A 61 18.81 -1.26 -24.14
N GLY A 62 17.72 -0.62 -23.73
CA GLY A 62 16.42 -0.64 -24.38
C GLY A 62 15.43 0.26 -23.63
N GLN A 63 14.19 0.36 -24.11
CA GLN A 63 13.17 1.16 -23.44
C GLN A 63 12.83 0.59 -22.06
N ALA A 64 12.80 1.46 -21.05
CA ALA A 64 12.38 1.14 -19.69
C ALA A 64 11.17 1.99 -19.31
N ILE A 65 10.20 1.39 -18.62
CA ILE A 65 9.02 2.09 -18.13
C ILE A 65 9.00 2.03 -16.62
N TYR A 66 9.04 3.20 -15.99
CA TYR A 66 8.92 3.36 -14.55
C TYR A 66 7.50 3.74 -14.19
N THR A 67 6.77 2.80 -13.60
CA THR A 67 5.38 3.03 -13.20
C THR A 67 5.28 3.48 -11.75
N VAL A 68 4.43 4.49 -11.52
CA VAL A 68 4.16 5.06 -10.20
C VAL A 68 2.66 5.03 -9.91
N PRO A 69 2.25 5.01 -8.63
CA PRO A 69 0.83 4.86 -8.29
C PRO A 69 0.01 6.10 -8.63
N THR A 70 0.60 7.29 -8.74
CA THR A 70 -0.19 8.52 -8.97
C THR A 70 0.38 9.35 -10.11
N ARG A 71 -0.50 10.07 -10.82
CA ARG A 71 -0.12 11.05 -11.84
C ARG A 71 0.76 12.16 -11.28
N ALA A 72 0.52 12.54 -10.02
CA ALA A 72 1.35 13.50 -9.29
C ALA A 72 2.81 13.05 -9.28
N LEU A 73 3.07 11.84 -8.77
CA LEU A 73 4.41 11.27 -8.76
C LEU A 73 5.00 11.11 -10.16
N ALA A 74 4.17 10.82 -11.17
CA ALA A 74 4.65 10.64 -12.54
C ALA A 74 5.26 11.96 -13.06
N ASN A 75 4.57 13.07 -12.84
CA ASN A 75 5.08 14.40 -13.20
C ASN A 75 6.31 14.79 -12.37
N ASP A 76 6.32 14.46 -11.07
CA ASP A 76 7.45 14.76 -10.20
C ASP A 76 8.71 14.02 -10.66
N LYS A 77 8.60 12.73 -11.01
CA LYS A 77 9.70 11.92 -11.54
C LYS A 77 10.16 12.33 -12.94
N LEU A 78 9.22 12.69 -13.82
CA LEU A 78 9.54 13.23 -15.14
C LEU A 78 10.46 14.47 -15.01
N ALA A 79 10.06 15.43 -14.17
CA ALA A 79 10.84 16.64 -13.99
C ALA A 79 12.18 16.38 -13.27
N GLU A 80 12.17 15.52 -12.25
CA GLU A 80 13.39 15.13 -11.53
C GLU A 80 14.46 14.58 -12.48
N TRP A 81 14.10 13.62 -13.35
CA TRP A 81 15.07 13.01 -14.25
C TRP A 81 15.41 13.89 -15.47
N ARG A 82 14.47 14.70 -15.97
CA ARG A 82 14.78 15.70 -17.00
C ARG A 82 15.76 16.76 -16.48
N ALA A 83 15.63 17.18 -15.23
CA ALA A 83 16.58 18.11 -14.59
C ALA A 83 17.99 17.50 -14.47
N ARG A 84 18.10 16.16 -14.39
CA ARG A 84 19.37 15.42 -14.47
C ARG A 84 19.85 15.17 -15.91
N GLY A 85 19.17 15.72 -16.92
CA GLY A 85 19.55 15.61 -18.34
C GLY A 85 19.09 14.33 -19.03
N TRP A 86 18.21 13.53 -18.42
CA TRP A 86 17.73 12.29 -19.03
C TRP A 86 16.71 12.56 -20.14
N ASN A 87 16.73 11.75 -21.20
CA ASN A 87 15.65 11.73 -22.20
C ASN A 87 14.49 10.88 -21.66
N VAL A 88 13.45 11.55 -21.13
CA VAL A 88 12.33 10.92 -20.45
C VAL A 88 10.99 11.35 -21.05
N GLY A 89 10.15 10.37 -21.37
CA GLY A 89 8.75 10.53 -21.75
C GLY A 89 7.79 10.32 -20.58
N ILE A 90 6.51 10.66 -20.79
CA ILE A 90 5.46 10.44 -19.79
C ILE A 90 4.20 9.85 -20.43
N ALA A 91 3.57 8.90 -19.73
CA ALA A 91 2.29 8.30 -20.10
C ALA A 91 1.36 8.20 -18.89
N THR A 92 0.47 9.18 -18.74
CA THR A 92 -0.61 9.19 -17.76
C THR A 92 -1.95 9.26 -18.47
N GLY A 93 -3.06 9.03 -17.76
CA GLY A 93 -4.40 9.03 -18.39
C GLY A 93 -4.84 10.36 -19.02
N ASP A 94 -4.09 11.44 -18.82
CA ASP A 94 -4.34 12.80 -19.29
C ASP A 94 -3.19 13.41 -20.10
N LEU A 95 -1.98 12.85 -20.02
CA LEU A 95 -0.79 13.36 -20.70
C LEU A 95 -0.02 12.21 -21.34
N SER A 96 0.36 12.38 -22.60
CA SER A 96 1.23 11.46 -23.32
C SER A 96 2.22 12.27 -24.13
N GLU A 97 3.50 12.17 -23.78
CA GLU A 97 4.57 12.99 -24.35
C GLU A 97 5.84 12.16 -24.51
N ASN A 98 6.51 12.27 -25.67
CA ASN A 98 7.80 11.65 -25.96
C ASN A 98 7.82 10.13 -25.63
N LEU A 99 6.85 9.38 -26.16
CA LEU A 99 6.69 7.95 -25.88
C LEU A 99 7.79 7.07 -26.49
N ASP A 100 8.61 7.61 -27.38
CA ASP A 100 9.77 6.93 -27.96
C ASP A 100 11.03 7.09 -27.11
N ALA A 101 10.95 7.84 -25.99
CA ALA A 101 12.06 8.01 -25.07
C ALA A 101 12.58 6.66 -24.54
N PRO A 102 13.90 6.57 -24.24
CA PRO A 102 14.48 5.38 -23.63
C PRO A 102 13.94 5.11 -22.23
N VAL A 103 13.46 6.15 -21.53
CA VAL A 103 12.79 6.02 -20.23
C VAL A 103 11.41 6.67 -20.33
N ILE A 104 10.37 5.98 -19.89
CA ILE A 104 9.02 6.53 -19.75
C ILE A 104 8.61 6.45 -18.29
N VAL A 105 8.11 7.57 -17.73
CA VAL A 105 7.40 7.55 -16.46
C VAL A 105 5.91 7.39 -16.73
N ALA A 106 5.24 6.43 -16.09
CA ALA A 106 3.84 6.15 -16.40
C ALA A 106 2.99 5.81 -15.17
N THR A 107 1.67 5.91 -15.31
CA THR A 107 0.74 5.15 -14.45
C THR A 107 0.53 3.77 -15.06
N LEU A 108 0.57 2.70 -14.24
CA LEU A 108 0.53 1.31 -14.73
C LEU A 108 -0.68 1.02 -15.62
N GLU A 109 -1.83 1.63 -15.33
CA GLU A 109 -3.07 1.48 -16.10
C GLU A 109 -2.90 1.85 -17.58
N THR A 110 -2.08 2.86 -17.89
CA THR A 110 -1.83 3.30 -19.28
C THR A 110 -1.00 2.31 -20.08
N GLN A 111 -0.27 1.43 -19.40
CA GLN A 111 0.63 0.45 -20.02
C GLN A 111 -0.03 -0.91 -20.19
N LYS A 112 -1.23 -1.10 -19.62
CA LYS A 112 -1.96 -2.37 -19.64
C LYS A 112 -2.10 -2.94 -21.06
N ASN A 113 -2.53 -2.12 -22.02
CA ASN A 113 -2.74 -2.58 -23.39
C ASN A 113 -1.43 -3.01 -24.06
N ARG A 114 -0.34 -2.24 -23.90
CA ARG A 114 0.98 -2.58 -24.47
C ARG A 114 1.50 -3.91 -23.91
N LEU A 115 1.35 -4.12 -22.60
CA LEU A 115 1.74 -5.38 -21.95
C LEU A 115 0.90 -6.55 -22.48
N ILE A 116 -0.42 -6.37 -22.59
CA ILE A 116 -1.35 -7.39 -23.11
C ILE A 116 -1.03 -7.77 -24.56
N THR A 117 -0.73 -6.80 -25.43
CA THR A 117 -0.47 -7.06 -26.86
C THR A 117 0.93 -7.60 -27.14
N GLY A 118 1.80 -7.70 -26.13
CA GLY A 118 3.17 -8.21 -26.30
C GLY A 118 4.23 -7.13 -26.54
N ASP A 119 3.86 -5.85 -26.63
CA ASP A 119 4.76 -4.70 -26.85
C ASP A 119 5.25 -4.11 -25.52
N GLY A 120 5.69 -4.99 -24.62
CA GLY A 120 6.23 -4.57 -23.33
C GLY A 120 7.64 -3.98 -23.45
N PRO A 121 8.06 -3.13 -22.50
CA PRO A 121 9.42 -2.58 -22.48
C PRO A 121 10.46 -3.67 -22.17
N ARG A 122 11.74 -3.33 -22.29
CA ARG A 122 12.83 -4.20 -21.82
C ARG A 122 12.77 -4.37 -20.30
N LEU A 123 12.53 -3.28 -19.57
CA LEU A 123 12.34 -3.27 -18.12
C LEU A 123 11.05 -2.54 -17.77
N LEU A 124 10.19 -3.19 -16.99
CA LEU A 124 9.04 -2.59 -16.35
C LEU A 124 9.31 -2.48 -14.84
N VAL A 125 9.42 -1.25 -14.36
CA VAL A 125 9.49 -0.96 -12.92
C VAL A 125 8.10 -0.69 -12.39
N ILE A 126 7.72 -1.41 -11.34
CA ILE A 126 6.45 -1.28 -10.64
C ILE A 126 6.73 -0.74 -9.25
N ASP A 127 6.69 0.58 -9.13
CA ASP A 127 6.84 1.25 -7.84
C ASP A 127 5.55 1.14 -7.03
N GLU A 128 5.72 0.99 -5.73
CA GLU A 128 4.64 0.73 -4.77
C GLU A 128 3.75 -0.47 -5.19
N TYR A 129 4.35 -1.63 -5.51
CA TYR A 129 3.60 -2.81 -5.96
C TYR A 129 2.57 -3.34 -4.94
N GLN A 130 2.58 -2.87 -3.68
CA GLN A 130 1.51 -3.13 -2.73
C GLN A 130 0.12 -2.70 -3.23
N MET A 131 0.06 -1.83 -4.26
CA MET A 131 -1.16 -1.47 -4.97
C MET A 131 -1.90 -2.69 -5.55
N LEU A 132 -1.27 -3.87 -5.65
CA LEU A 132 -1.95 -5.15 -5.88
C LEU A 132 -3.10 -5.42 -4.89
N GLY A 133 -2.97 -4.94 -3.65
CA GLY A 133 -3.99 -5.07 -2.59
C GLY A 133 -5.01 -3.93 -2.56
N ASP A 134 -4.97 -3.01 -3.53
CA ASP A 134 -5.95 -1.94 -3.65
C ASP A 134 -7.30 -2.46 -4.17
N ALA A 135 -8.39 -2.00 -3.57
CA ALA A 135 -9.73 -2.50 -3.87
C ALA A 135 -10.20 -2.16 -5.30
N ASP A 136 -9.81 -1.00 -5.84
CA ASP A 136 -10.27 -0.53 -7.15
C ASP A 136 -9.24 -0.79 -8.24
N ARG A 137 -7.96 -0.59 -7.90
CA ARG A 137 -6.85 -0.60 -8.87
C ARG A 137 -6.07 -1.90 -8.88
N GLY A 138 -6.18 -2.73 -7.83
CA GLY A 138 -5.41 -3.97 -7.70
C GLY A 138 -5.58 -4.94 -8.87
N LEU A 139 -6.78 -5.00 -9.47
CA LEU A 139 -7.03 -5.83 -10.66
C LEU A 139 -6.20 -5.40 -11.87
N ASN A 140 -5.99 -4.10 -12.09
CA ASN A 140 -5.16 -3.61 -13.18
C ASN A 140 -3.68 -3.96 -12.95
N TYR A 141 -3.21 -3.88 -11.69
CA TYR A 141 -1.86 -4.28 -11.33
C TYR A 141 -1.63 -5.78 -11.53
N GLU A 142 -2.59 -6.59 -11.05
CA GLU A 142 -2.56 -8.04 -11.19
C GLU A 142 -2.48 -8.44 -12.66
N LEU A 143 -3.37 -7.90 -13.50
CA LEU A 143 -3.39 -8.20 -14.93
C LEU A 143 -2.14 -7.72 -15.65
N ALA A 144 -1.65 -6.51 -15.37
CA ALA A 144 -0.44 -5.99 -16.01
C ALA A 144 0.78 -6.88 -15.76
N ILE A 145 0.96 -7.37 -14.53
CA ILE A 145 2.05 -8.28 -14.17
C ILE A 145 1.82 -9.68 -14.76
N ALA A 146 0.61 -10.22 -14.63
CA ALA A 146 0.25 -11.54 -15.17
C ALA A 146 0.47 -11.61 -16.68
N MET A 147 0.17 -10.53 -17.40
CA MET A 147 0.25 -10.45 -18.85
C MET A 147 1.58 -9.87 -19.35
N ALA A 148 2.50 -9.48 -18.46
CA ALA A 148 3.80 -8.97 -18.86
C ALA A 148 4.54 -9.98 -19.77
N PRO A 149 4.97 -9.56 -20.97
CA PRO A 149 5.61 -10.45 -21.92
C PRO A 149 6.88 -11.10 -21.34
N PRO A 150 7.28 -12.30 -21.79
CA PRO A 150 8.49 -12.97 -21.28
C PRO A 150 9.77 -12.15 -21.46
N GLN A 151 9.84 -11.33 -22.52
CA GLN A 151 10.97 -10.43 -22.79
C GLN A 151 11.02 -9.19 -21.88
N THR A 152 9.94 -8.87 -21.17
CA THR A 152 9.87 -7.71 -20.27
C THR A 152 10.35 -8.11 -18.88
N GLN A 153 11.54 -7.67 -18.50
CA GLN A 153 12.04 -7.86 -17.14
C GLN A 153 11.22 -7.03 -16.15
N LEU A 154 11.00 -7.55 -14.95
CA LEU A 154 10.22 -6.91 -13.90
C LEU A 154 11.12 -6.47 -12.73
N LEU A 155 10.98 -5.21 -12.33
CA LEU A 155 11.52 -4.69 -11.06
C LEU A 155 10.34 -4.21 -10.20
N MET A 156 10.04 -4.90 -9.12
CA MET A 156 8.92 -4.58 -8.23
C MET A 156 9.46 -3.95 -6.94
N LEU A 157 9.03 -2.73 -6.61
CA LEU A 157 9.52 -1.97 -5.46
C LEU A 157 8.41 -1.76 -4.43
N SER A 158 8.62 -2.14 -3.17
CA SER A 158 7.73 -1.79 -2.06
C SER A 158 8.45 -1.84 -0.72
N GLY A 159 7.94 -1.13 0.28
CA GLY A 159 8.31 -1.31 1.69
C GLY A 159 7.12 -1.67 2.56
N SER A 160 5.98 -2.03 1.96
CA SER A 160 4.69 -2.09 2.66
C SER A 160 3.93 -3.37 2.35
N VAL A 161 4.64 -4.46 2.02
CA VAL A 161 4.06 -5.80 1.79
C VAL A 161 4.63 -6.80 2.78
N ALA A 162 3.76 -7.49 3.53
CA ALA A 162 4.12 -8.49 4.54
C ALA A 162 4.50 -9.86 3.96
N ASN A 163 4.06 -10.18 2.73
CA ASN A 163 4.26 -11.47 2.07
C ASN A 163 4.94 -11.38 0.69
N PRO A 164 6.11 -10.71 0.56
CA PRO A 164 6.80 -10.56 -0.72
C PRO A 164 7.19 -11.90 -1.36
N ARG A 165 7.46 -12.92 -0.55
CA ARG A 165 7.75 -14.29 -1.03
C ARG A 165 6.60 -14.91 -1.83
N HIS A 166 5.34 -14.56 -1.53
CA HIS A 166 4.20 -15.03 -2.33
C HIS A 166 4.20 -14.41 -3.73
N VAL A 167 4.64 -13.15 -3.85
CA VAL A 167 4.77 -12.48 -5.15
C VAL A 167 5.88 -13.15 -5.96
N VAL A 168 7.01 -13.48 -5.34
CA VAL A 168 8.11 -14.20 -6.00
C VAL A 168 7.66 -15.59 -6.47
N ALA A 169 6.99 -16.36 -5.61
CA ALA A 169 6.44 -17.67 -5.96
C ALA A 169 5.42 -17.57 -7.10
N TRP A 170 4.63 -16.50 -7.15
CA TRP A 170 3.72 -16.23 -8.26
C TRP A 170 4.47 -15.97 -9.57
N LEU A 171 5.49 -15.10 -9.57
CA LEU A 171 6.31 -14.86 -10.76
C LEU A 171 7.00 -16.14 -11.26
N GLN A 172 7.50 -16.98 -10.35
CA GLN A 172 8.07 -18.28 -10.67
C GLN A 172 7.04 -19.23 -11.30
N ARG A 173 5.80 -19.24 -10.78
CA ARG A 173 4.68 -19.99 -11.37
C ARG A 173 4.33 -19.50 -12.78
N LEU A 174 4.57 -18.23 -13.09
CA LEU A 174 4.43 -17.68 -14.44
C LEU A 174 5.58 -18.05 -15.40
N GLY A 175 6.55 -18.85 -14.93
CA GLY A 175 7.74 -19.26 -15.69
C GLY A 175 8.88 -18.24 -15.67
N ARG A 176 8.87 -17.29 -14.73
CA ARG A 176 9.88 -16.24 -14.64
C ARG A 176 10.96 -16.59 -13.61
N GLN A 177 12.20 -16.15 -13.84
CA GLN A 177 13.26 -16.25 -12.85
C GLN A 177 13.22 -15.02 -11.95
N ALA A 178 12.60 -15.13 -10.77
CA ALA A 178 12.41 -14.03 -9.85
C ALA A 178 13.21 -14.21 -8.55
N GLU A 179 13.90 -13.14 -8.13
CA GLU A 179 14.69 -13.06 -6.90
C GLU A 179 14.09 -12.06 -5.92
N TRP A 180 14.27 -12.33 -4.63
CA TRP A 180 13.81 -11.46 -3.56
C TRP A 180 14.99 -10.76 -2.89
N VAL A 181 15.00 -9.43 -2.93
CA VAL A 181 15.95 -8.59 -2.20
C VAL A 181 15.23 -7.95 -1.03
N TRP A 182 15.79 -8.10 0.17
CA TRP A 182 15.16 -7.69 1.42
C TRP A 182 16.08 -6.81 2.27
N HIS A 183 15.52 -5.70 2.77
CA HIS A 183 16.20 -4.78 3.66
C HIS A 183 15.20 -4.06 4.58
N ASP A 184 15.11 -4.49 5.84
CA ASP A 184 14.16 -3.92 6.81
C ASP A 184 14.68 -2.70 7.56
N ASP A 185 15.99 -2.46 7.56
CA ASP A 185 16.58 -1.36 8.31
C ASP A 185 16.17 -0.01 7.73
N ARG A 186 15.47 0.78 8.54
CA ARG A 186 15.10 2.14 8.16
C ARG A 186 16.32 3.04 8.37
N PRO A 187 16.70 3.88 7.38
CA PRO A 187 17.83 4.80 7.54
C PRO A 187 17.70 5.79 8.70
N VAL A 188 16.46 6.13 9.07
CA VAL A 188 16.14 7.01 10.20
C VAL A 188 15.12 6.30 11.08
N PRO A 189 15.47 5.84 12.30
CA PRO A 189 14.55 5.16 13.20
C PRO A 189 13.38 6.06 13.62
N LEU A 190 12.30 5.44 14.10
CA LEU A 190 11.09 6.13 14.52
C LEU A 190 10.83 6.03 16.02
N GLU A 191 10.41 7.14 16.62
CA GLU A 191 9.94 7.19 18.01
C GLU A 191 8.54 7.81 18.13
N GLU A 192 7.80 7.43 19.17
CA GLU A 192 6.47 7.98 19.48
C GLU A 192 6.56 9.10 20.53
N VAL A 193 5.95 10.24 20.23
CA VAL A 193 5.80 11.33 21.22
C VAL A 193 4.32 11.63 21.43
N TYR A 194 3.85 11.54 22.67
CA TYR A 194 2.45 11.78 23.00
C TYR A 194 2.19 13.27 23.21
N ALA A 195 1.07 13.78 22.69
CA ALA A 195 0.67 15.18 22.86
C ALA A 195 0.67 15.65 24.33
N GLY A 196 0.41 14.74 25.28
CA GLY A 196 0.41 15.00 26.72
C GLY A 196 1.80 15.12 27.35
N MET A 197 2.85 14.61 26.70
CA MET A 197 4.24 14.72 27.16
C MET A 197 4.89 16.04 26.73
N LEU A 198 4.26 16.78 25.81
CA LEU A 198 4.73 18.09 25.38
C LEU A 198 4.46 19.14 26.47
N ASN A 199 5.52 19.50 27.20
CA ASN A 199 5.51 20.32 28.40
C ASN A 199 5.63 21.83 28.12
N TYR A 200 5.81 22.24 26.86
CA TYR A 200 5.87 23.65 26.51
C TYR A 200 4.57 24.42 26.85
N ASN A 201 4.70 25.51 27.60
CA ASN A 201 3.62 26.41 27.96
C ASN A 201 3.29 27.36 26.79
N VAL A 202 2.23 27.04 26.05
CA VAL A 202 1.80 27.83 24.90
C VAL A 202 1.11 29.12 25.35
N PRO A 203 1.53 30.30 24.84
CA PRO A 203 0.88 31.58 25.11
C PRO A 203 -0.65 31.55 24.87
N SER A 204 -1.38 32.40 25.59
CA SER A 204 -2.86 32.39 25.59
C SER A 204 -3.47 32.91 24.28
N GLU A 205 -2.68 33.66 23.51
CA GLU A 205 -3.01 34.20 22.20
C GLU A 205 -3.15 33.09 21.15
N ILE A 206 -2.45 31.96 21.32
CA ILE A 206 -2.53 30.82 20.40
C ILE A 206 -3.76 29.99 20.74
N ARG A 207 -4.78 30.14 19.89
CA ARG A 207 -6.08 29.47 20.02
C ARG A 207 -6.15 28.20 19.16
N GLY A 208 -7.06 27.30 19.53
CA GLY A 208 -7.29 26.04 18.81
C GLY A 208 -6.37 24.90 19.25
N TYR A 209 -6.81 23.65 19.04
CA TYR A 209 -6.01 22.48 19.44
C TYR A 209 -4.75 22.33 18.57
N TRP A 210 -4.92 22.34 17.25
CA TRP A 210 -3.82 22.08 16.31
C TRP A 210 -2.75 23.16 16.29
N PRO A 211 -3.07 24.48 16.33
CA PRO A 211 -2.05 25.50 16.47
C PRO A 211 -1.26 25.38 17.77
N ARG A 212 -1.93 25.09 18.90
CA ARG A 212 -1.26 24.84 20.19
C ARG A 212 -0.38 23.59 20.15
N PHE A 213 -0.89 22.51 19.58
CA PHE A 213 -0.15 21.26 19.41
C PHE A 213 1.11 21.46 18.54
N ALA A 214 0.97 22.13 17.40
CA ALA A 214 2.10 22.49 16.54
C ALA A 214 3.10 23.40 17.27
N ALA A 215 2.63 24.43 17.98
CA ALA A 215 3.50 25.32 18.75
C ALA A 215 4.32 24.56 19.80
N LYS A 216 3.70 23.64 20.54
CA LYS A 216 4.39 22.80 21.52
C LYS A 216 5.47 21.93 20.87
N ALA A 217 5.10 21.18 19.83
CA ALA A 217 6.01 20.28 19.15
C ALA A 217 7.18 21.06 18.50
N LEU A 218 6.93 22.23 17.90
CA LEU A 218 7.98 23.08 17.34
C LEU A 218 8.92 23.64 18.42
N ALA A 219 8.39 24.04 19.59
CA ALA A 219 9.20 24.54 20.70
C ALA A 219 10.11 23.48 21.31
N GLU A 220 9.72 22.21 21.25
CA GLU A 220 10.52 21.07 21.69
C GLU A 220 11.43 20.51 20.59
N GLY A 221 11.59 21.24 19.48
CA GLY A 221 12.50 20.85 18.41
C GLY A 221 11.98 19.72 17.51
N LEU A 222 10.71 19.31 17.63
CA LEU A 222 10.10 18.24 16.81
C LEU A 222 9.69 18.74 15.41
N GLY A 223 10.04 19.97 15.03
CA GLY A 223 9.76 20.53 13.70
C GLY A 223 10.77 20.12 12.63
N PRO A 224 10.40 20.16 11.34
CA PRO A 224 9.07 20.47 10.80
C PRO A 224 8.07 19.30 10.90
N ILE A 225 6.77 19.61 10.87
CA ILE A 225 5.67 18.67 11.13
C ILE A 225 4.82 18.43 9.87
N LEU A 226 4.61 17.17 9.50
CA LEU A 226 3.64 16.73 8.50
C LEU A 226 2.35 16.27 9.19
N VAL A 227 1.23 16.90 8.86
CA VAL A 227 -0.10 16.56 9.39
C VAL A 227 -0.93 15.91 8.30
N PHE A 228 -1.35 14.66 8.46
CA PHE A 228 -2.28 14.00 7.55
C PHE A 228 -3.74 14.27 7.95
N ALA A 229 -4.49 14.94 7.10
CA ALA A 229 -5.88 15.34 7.33
C ALA A 229 -6.87 14.64 6.37
N PRO A 230 -8.11 14.36 6.83
CA PRO A 230 -9.12 13.72 6.00
C PRO A 230 -9.70 14.75 5.01
N ARG A 231 -9.45 14.56 3.70
CA ARG A 231 -9.97 15.37 2.58
C ARG A 231 -9.28 16.72 2.37
N ARG A 232 -9.39 17.22 1.13
CA ARG A 232 -8.78 18.48 0.65
C ARG A 232 -9.23 19.70 1.45
N ARG A 233 -10.55 19.83 1.69
CA ARG A 233 -11.13 20.97 2.42
C ARG A 233 -10.66 21.02 3.88
N ALA A 234 -10.56 19.86 4.55
CA ALA A 234 -10.07 19.83 5.93
C ALA A 234 -8.58 20.15 6.00
N ALA A 235 -7.77 19.64 5.06
CA ALA A 235 -6.35 19.98 4.98
C ALA A 235 -6.13 21.50 4.82
N LYS A 236 -6.85 22.14 3.89
CA LYS A 236 -6.79 23.60 3.68
C LYS A 236 -7.26 24.38 4.92
N ALA A 237 -8.38 23.98 5.52
CA ALA A 237 -8.92 24.65 6.71
C ALA A 237 -7.97 24.53 7.91
N LEU A 238 -7.39 23.36 8.12
CA LEU A 238 -6.44 23.09 9.19
C LEU A 238 -5.13 23.86 9.00
N ALA A 239 -4.58 23.87 7.78
CA ALA A 239 -3.39 24.68 7.48
C ALA A 239 -3.64 26.16 7.70
N ALA A 240 -4.81 26.67 7.29
CA ALA A 240 -5.17 28.08 7.49
C ALA A 240 -5.34 28.44 8.98
N ASP A 241 -5.91 27.54 9.78
CA ASP A 241 -6.03 27.72 11.24
C ASP A 241 -4.66 27.77 11.92
N ILE A 242 -3.75 26.85 11.55
CA ILE A 242 -2.37 26.84 12.06
C ILE A 242 -1.63 28.10 11.62
N ALA A 243 -1.69 28.48 10.34
CA ALA A 243 -0.99 29.65 9.82
C ALA A 243 -1.43 30.97 10.50
N ARG A 244 -2.71 31.09 10.84
CA ARG A 244 -3.26 32.29 11.49
C ARG A 244 -2.81 32.43 12.95
N ASN A 245 -2.75 31.31 13.67
CA ASN A 245 -2.55 31.32 15.12
C ASN A 245 -1.11 31.03 15.55
N LEU A 246 -0.27 30.46 14.67
CA LEU A 246 1.11 30.11 14.99
C LEU A 246 2.04 31.32 14.76
N PRO A 247 2.65 31.91 15.80
CA PRO A 247 3.53 33.07 15.65
C PRO A 247 4.65 32.78 14.66
N ASN A 248 4.98 33.72 13.77
CA ASN A 248 6.08 33.57 12.83
C ASN A 248 6.98 34.82 12.83
N PRO A 249 8.09 34.82 13.60
CA PRO A 249 8.98 35.98 13.65
C PRO A 249 9.74 36.19 12.33
N ASN A 250 9.90 35.12 11.52
CA ASN A 250 10.65 35.16 10.26
C ASN A 250 9.75 34.73 9.08
N PRO A 251 8.86 35.62 8.59
CA PRO A 251 8.06 35.37 7.42
C PRO A 251 8.88 34.91 6.21
N LEU A 252 8.35 33.93 5.49
CA LEU A 252 8.96 33.48 4.24
C LEU A 252 8.71 34.51 3.14
N GLN A 253 9.77 34.92 2.44
CA GLN A 253 9.67 35.79 1.28
C GLN A 253 9.55 34.94 0.02
N LEU A 254 8.38 34.99 -0.64
CA LEU A 254 8.17 34.30 -1.91
C LEU A 254 8.68 35.16 -3.06
N THR A 255 9.41 34.53 -3.98
CA THR A 255 9.80 35.15 -5.27
C THR A 255 8.56 35.45 -6.13
N ALA A 256 8.71 36.34 -7.12
CA ALA A 256 7.62 36.65 -8.06
C ALA A 256 7.11 35.38 -8.76
N GLY A 257 8.01 34.56 -9.30
CA GLY A 257 7.64 33.30 -9.94
C GLY A 257 6.96 32.30 -9.00
N GLN A 258 7.34 32.23 -7.72
CA GLN A 258 6.63 31.39 -6.75
C GLN A 258 5.22 31.90 -6.46
N LYS A 259 5.02 33.22 -6.40
CA LYS A 259 3.69 33.83 -6.17
C LYS A 259 2.75 33.53 -7.34
N ASP A 260 3.25 33.57 -8.57
CA ASP A 260 2.44 33.30 -9.77
C ASP A 260 1.95 31.84 -9.86
N LEU A 261 2.65 30.92 -9.20
CA LEU A 261 2.31 29.49 -9.20
C LEU A 261 1.30 29.08 -8.12
N VAL A 262 0.94 29.96 -7.18
CA VAL A 262 0.05 29.66 -6.04
C VAL A 262 -1.10 30.65 -5.91
N ASP A 263 -2.21 30.23 -5.31
CA ASP A 263 -3.30 31.15 -4.98
C ASP A 263 -2.96 32.06 -3.78
N ASP A 264 -3.66 33.19 -3.62
CA ASP A 264 -3.44 34.15 -2.53
C ASP A 264 -3.60 33.56 -1.14
N HIS A 265 -4.39 32.49 -1.00
CA HIS A 265 -4.58 31.81 0.28
C HIS A 265 -3.34 31.00 0.65
N LEU A 266 -2.80 30.23 -0.29
CA LEU A 266 -1.59 29.45 -0.13
C LEU A 266 -0.37 30.35 0.03
N ALA A 267 -0.27 31.46 -0.73
CA ALA A 267 0.79 32.45 -0.57
C ALA A 267 0.87 33.00 0.87
N ARG A 268 -0.28 33.39 1.44
CA ARG A 268 -0.36 33.87 2.85
C ARG A 268 0.04 32.81 3.86
N MET A 269 -0.35 31.54 3.65
CA MET A 269 0.07 30.45 4.53
C MET A 269 1.58 30.19 4.41
N LEU A 270 2.12 30.20 3.19
CA LEU A 270 3.54 30.01 2.92
C LEU A 270 4.40 31.09 3.59
N GLN A 271 3.93 32.35 3.61
CA GLN A 271 4.57 33.42 4.40
C GLN A 271 4.64 33.09 5.89
N ALA A 272 3.64 32.40 6.45
CA ALA A 272 3.64 31.88 7.82
C ALA A 272 4.48 30.59 8.00
N ARG A 273 5.17 30.14 6.94
CA ARG A 273 5.88 28.86 6.82
C ARG A 273 4.96 27.66 7.04
N VAL A 274 3.71 27.76 6.61
CA VAL A 274 2.70 26.70 6.68
C VAL A 274 2.17 26.44 5.27
N ALA A 275 1.93 25.18 4.91
CA ALA A 275 1.32 24.85 3.62
C ALA A 275 0.28 23.75 3.76
N TYR A 276 -0.66 23.67 2.82
CA TYR A 276 -1.41 22.44 2.58
C TYR A 276 -0.91 21.75 1.31
N HIS A 277 -1.01 20.44 1.25
CA HIS A 277 -0.61 19.64 0.09
C HIS A 277 -1.70 18.62 -0.25
N HIS A 278 -2.21 18.69 -1.49
CA HIS A 278 -3.18 17.70 -1.96
C HIS A 278 -3.20 17.60 -3.49
N SER A 279 -3.77 16.53 -4.04
CA SER A 279 -3.80 16.28 -5.49
C SER A 279 -4.59 17.30 -6.32
N GLY A 280 -5.41 18.15 -5.69
CA GLY A 280 -6.08 19.26 -6.36
C GLY A 280 -5.23 20.53 -6.55
N LEU A 281 -3.99 20.56 -6.04
CA LEU A 281 -3.07 21.67 -6.34
C LEU A 281 -2.43 21.45 -7.72
N SER A 282 -2.19 22.54 -8.44
CA SER A 282 -1.45 22.52 -9.71
C SER A 282 -0.07 21.91 -9.51
N TYR A 283 0.50 21.35 -10.57
CA TYR A 283 1.86 20.82 -10.54
C TYR A 283 2.87 21.89 -10.09
N GLY A 284 2.76 23.11 -10.65
CA GLY A 284 3.60 24.25 -10.27
C GLY A 284 3.50 24.60 -8.78
N ALA A 285 2.30 24.59 -8.20
CA ALA A 285 2.14 24.83 -6.75
C ALA A 285 2.77 23.71 -5.90
N ARG A 286 2.59 22.44 -6.27
CA ARG A 286 3.13 21.30 -5.52
C ARG A 286 4.64 21.19 -5.68
N ALA A 287 5.08 20.83 -6.88
CA ALA A 287 6.48 20.51 -7.17
C ALA A 287 7.35 21.76 -7.34
N GLY A 288 6.78 22.89 -7.76
CA GLY A 288 7.53 24.14 -7.95
C GLY A 288 7.65 25.00 -6.68
N VAL A 289 6.76 24.83 -5.70
CA VAL A 289 6.72 25.70 -4.51
C VAL A 289 6.69 24.91 -3.21
N VAL A 290 5.62 24.16 -2.92
CA VAL A 290 5.44 23.52 -1.61
C VAL A 290 6.51 22.47 -1.31
N GLU A 291 6.79 21.57 -2.25
CA GLU A 291 7.74 20.48 -2.05
C GLU A 291 9.19 20.95 -1.93
N PRO A 292 9.71 21.85 -2.79
CA PRO A 292 11.05 22.41 -2.63
C PRO A 292 11.22 23.15 -1.30
N LEU A 293 10.23 23.96 -0.90
CA LEU A 293 10.27 24.68 0.38
C LEU A 293 10.24 23.72 1.58
N ALA A 294 9.47 22.63 1.49
CA ALA A 294 9.46 21.57 2.50
C ALA A 294 10.82 20.87 2.60
N LYS A 295 11.37 20.43 1.46
CA LYS A 295 12.68 19.75 1.38
C LYS A 295 13.83 20.62 1.87
N ALA A 296 13.80 21.91 1.55
CA ALA A 296 14.77 22.91 2.01
C ALA A 296 14.60 23.31 3.49
N GLY A 297 13.65 22.72 4.23
CA GLY A 297 13.42 23.02 5.64
C GLY A 297 12.85 24.42 5.90
N GLN A 298 12.29 25.08 4.88
CA GLN A 298 11.76 26.44 4.99
C GLN A 298 10.33 26.47 5.56
N LEU A 299 9.62 25.35 5.50
CA LEU A 299 8.28 25.19 6.09
C LEU A 299 8.36 24.57 7.48
N ARG A 300 7.50 25.02 8.40
CA ARG A 300 7.37 24.51 9.77
C ARG A 300 6.30 23.45 9.90
N VAL A 301 5.19 23.62 9.17
CA VAL A 301 4.06 22.70 9.18
C VAL A 301 3.53 22.51 7.76
N VAL A 302 3.34 21.28 7.35
CA VAL A 302 2.68 20.92 6.09
C VAL A 302 1.46 20.05 6.43
N VAL A 303 0.28 20.42 5.93
CA VAL A 303 -0.94 19.64 6.11
C VAL A 303 -1.29 18.94 4.80
N ALA A 304 -1.09 17.63 4.73
CA ALA A 304 -1.34 16.83 3.55
C ALA A 304 -2.63 16.00 3.66
N THR A 305 -3.25 15.64 2.54
CA THR A 305 -4.37 14.69 2.55
C THR A 305 -3.91 13.25 2.70
N MET A 306 -4.64 12.43 3.45
CA MET A 306 -4.32 11.00 3.68
C MET A 306 -4.13 10.20 2.39
N GLY A 307 -4.98 10.40 1.37
CA GLY A 307 -4.87 9.72 0.07
C GLY A 307 -3.63 10.09 -0.76
N LEU A 308 -2.74 10.91 -0.21
CA LEU A 308 -1.44 11.27 -0.79
C LEU A 308 -0.27 10.63 -0.03
N ALA A 309 -0.49 9.81 0.99
CA ALA A 309 0.60 9.17 1.74
C ALA A 309 1.56 8.37 0.83
N ALA A 310 1.01 7.62 -0.13
CA ALA A 310 1.76 6.92 -1.18
C ALA A 310 2.34 7.86 -2.26
N GLY A 311 1.86 9.11 -2.35
CA GLY A 311 2.18 10.05 -3.43
C GLY A 311 2.97 11.30 -3.03
N ILE A 312 3.39 11.43 -1.77
CA ILE A 312 4.21 12.55 -1.29
C ILE A 312 5.68 12.21 -1.48
N ASN A 313 6.41 13.08 -2.20
CA ASN A 313 7.83 12.91 -2.51
C ASN A 313 8.77 13.62 -1.51
N PHE A 314 8.36 13.80 -0.26
CA PHE A 314 9.21 14.36 0.80
C PHE A 314 8.89 13.76 2.17
N SER A 315 9.87 13.78 3.06
CA SER A 315 9.72 13.46 4.48
C SER A 315 9.94 14.71 5.31
N LEU A 316 9.32 14.79 6.47
CA LEU A 316 9.56 15.84 7.49
C LEU A 316 9.98 15.18 8.79
N ARG A 317 10.55 15.94 9.73
CA ARG A 317 11.07 15.38 10.98
C ARG A 317 9.99 14.62 11.76
N SER A 318 8.79 15.19 11.82
CA SER A 318 7.66 14.60 12.54
C SER A 318 6.41 14.41 11.69
N VAL A 319 5.63 13.38 11.99
CA VAL A 319 4.34 13.08 11.35
C VAL A 319 3.25 12.94 12.42
N THR A 320 2.05 13.45 12.14
CA THR A 320 0.84 13.21 12.94
C THR A 320 -0.36 12.98 12.04
N LEU A 321 -1.33 12.20 12.51
CA LEU A 321 -2.61 11.98 11.83
C LEU A 321 -3.69 12.80 12.53
N ALA A 322 -4.52 13.51 11.78
CA ALA A 322 -5.56 14.38 12.33
C ALA A 322 -6.92 13.70 12.50
N ALA A 323 -7.12 12.52 11.89
CA ALA A 323 -8.32 11.70 12.03
C ALA A 323 -7.96 10.21 11.95
N ASP A 324 -8.88 9.33 12.36
CA ASP A 324 -8.80 7.86 12.31
C ASP A 324 -9.60 7.25 11.15
N SER A 325 -10.31 8.07 10.40
CA SER A 325 -11.10 7.69 9.24
C SER A 325 -11.05 8.76 8.15
N TYR A 326 -11.43 8.38 6.94
CA TYR A 326 -11.75 9.29 5.85
C TYR A 326 -13.05 8.87 5.16
N ARG A 327 -13.58 9.69 4.26
CA ARG A 327 -14.82 9.36 3.52
C ARG A 327 -14.50 8.99 2.08
N ARG A 328 -15.02 7.84 1.65
CA ARG A 328 -14.95 7.29 0.29
C ARG A 328 -16.35 6.85 -0.11
N ASP A 329 -16.82 7.26 -1.28
CA ASP A 329 -18.17 6.92 -1.80
C ASP A 329 -19.29 7.13 -0.78
N HIS A 330 -19.25 8.29 -0.13
CA HIS A 330 -20.17 8.69 0.93
C HIS A 330 -20.11 7.88 2.23
N LEU A 331 -19.29 6.82 2.31
CA LEU A 331 -19.06 5.99 3.49
C LEU A 331 -17.82 6.45 4.25
N GLU A 332 -17.87 6.33 5.58
CA GLU A 332 -16.71 6.54 6.44
C GLU A 332 -15.89 5.25 6.54
N VAL A 333 -14.65 5.31 6.09
CA VAL A 333 -13.72 4.19 6.03
C VAL A 333 -12.60 4.45 7.04
N PRO A 334 -12.35 3.52 7.98
CA PRO A 334 -11.21 3.65 8.90
C PRO A 334 -9.90 3.57 8.12
N ILE A 335 -8.89 4.29 8.60
CA ILE A 335 -7.54 4.21 8.02
C ILE A 335 -7.01 2.80 8.26
N ARG A 336 -6.55 2.14 7.20
CA ARG A 336 -5.96 0.80 7.27
C ARG A 336 -4.57 0.84 7.89
N ALA A 337 -4.14 -0.27 8.45
CA ALA A 337 -2.80 -0.39 9.04
C ALA A 337 -1.68 -0.09 8.03
N ASP A 338 -1.83 -0.53 6.78
CA ASP A 338 -0.85 -0.26 5.74
C ASP A 338 -0.78 1.22 5.34
N GLU A 339 -1.91 1.94 5.38
CA GLU A 339 -1.95 3.39 5.18
C GLU A 339 -1.27 4.13 6.35
N ILE A 340 -1.51 3.70 7.60
CA ILE A 340 -0.84 4.24 8.80
C ILE A 340 0.68 4.05 8.69
N HIS A 341 1.11 2.85 8.30
CA HIS A 341 2.52 2.51 8.10
C HIS A 341 3.18 3.43 7.06
N GLN A 342 2.53 3.65 5.92
CA GLN A 342 3.03 4.57 4.89
C GLN A 342 3.08 6.02 5.35
N MET A 343 2.08 6.49 6.09
CA MET A 343 2.02 7.86 6.60
C MET A 343 3.15 8.14 7.61
N PHE A 344 3.32 7.31 8.64
CA PHE A 344 4.46 7.44 9.57
C PHE A 344 5.80 7.12 8.89
N GLY A 345 5.79 6.38 7.78
CA GLY A 345 6.90 6.24 6.83
C GLY A 345 7.50 7.56 6.31
N ARG A 346 6.80 8.69 6.46
CA ARG A 346 7.26 10.04 6.06
C ARG A 346 7.93 10.84 7.19
N ALA A 347 8.06 10.26 8.39
CA ALA A 347 8.80 10.89 9.49
C ALA A 347 10.31 10.62 9.39
N GLY A 348 11.13 11.62 9.69
CA GLY A 348 12.59 11.54 9.59
C GLY A 348 13.11 11.78 8.17
N ARG A 349 14.05 12.70 8.03
CA ARG A 349 14.73 13.06 6.79
C ARG A 349 16.12 12.42 6.77
N ARG A 350 16.36 11.52 5.81
CA ARG A 350 17.66 10.86 5.63
C ARG A 350 18.78 11.90 5.48
N GLY A 351 19.86 11.73 6.23
CA GLY A 351 21.02 12.62 6.21
C GLY A 351 20.83 13.95 6.95
N ILE A 352 19.67 14.19 7.59
CA ILE A 352 19.38 15.42 8.34
C ILE A 352 18.92 15.09 9.76
N ASP A 353 17.97 14.15 9.91
CA ASP A 353 17.42 13.77 11.21
C ASP A 353 18.04 12.44 11.66
N GLU A 354 18.46 12.36 12.93
CA GLU A 354 18.88 11.12 13.58
C GLU A 354 17.67 10.22 13.92
N ILE A 355 16.55 10.85 14.28
CA ILE A 355 15.30 10.19 14.67
C ILE A 355 14.12 10.92 14.02
N GLY A 356 13.18 10.16 13.46
CA GLY A 356 11.88 10.65 13.02
C GLY A 356 10.82 10.41 14.09
N TYR A 357 9.86 11.33 14.23
CA TYR A 357 8.84 11.22 15.29
C TYR A 357 7.44 11.01 14.75
N GLY A 358 6.73 10.01 15.28
CA GLY A 358 5.28 9.90 15.18
C GLY A 358 4.62 10.60 16.37
N LEU A 359 3.99 11.74 16.13
CA LEU A 359 3.32 12.49 17.19
C LEU A 359 1.90 11.95 17.38
N VAL A 360 1.64 11.38 18.55
CA VAL A 360 0.35 10.80 18.91
C VAL A 360 -0.58 11.91 19.39
N SER A 361 -1.53 12.28 18.54
CA SER A 361 -2.53 13.32 18.80
C SER A 361 -3.74 12.77 19.58
N ARG A 362 -4.81 13.57 19.69
CA ARG A 362 -6.09 13.20 20.37
C ARG A 362 -6.77 11.94 19.82
N ASN A 363 -6.48 11.53 18.59
CA ASN A 363 -7.02 10.29 18.02
C ASN A 363 -6.34 9.02 18.57
N GLU A 364 -5.23 9.17 19.30
CA GLU A 364 -4.43 8.09 19.90
C GLU A 364 -3.86 7.10 18.86
N ILE A 365 -3.79 7.49 17.57
CA ILE A 365 -3.18 6.64 16.54
C ILE A 365 -1.66 6.63 16.72
N ARG A 366 -1.12 5.43 16.76
CA ARG A 366 0.26 5.12 17.11
C ARG A 366 1.01 4.55 15.90
N ILE A 367 2.34 4.59 15.96
CA ILE A 367 3.19 4.04 14.89
C ILE A 367 2.98 2.52 14.80
N ARG A 368 2.85 1.85 15.95
CA ARG A 368 2.57 0.40 16.03
C ARG A 368 1.23 -0.05 15.45
N ASP A 369 0.29 0.88 15.24
CA ASP A 369 -1.00 0.55 14.61
C ASP A 369 -0.80 0.32 13.10
N GLY A 370 0.33 0.77 12.54
CA GLY A 370 0.70 0.58 11.15
C GLY A 370 1.60 -0.63 10.94
N HIS A 371 1.19 -1.53 10.04
CA HIS A 371 2.00 -2.66 9.59
C HIS A 371 1.84 -2.87 8.07
N PRO A 372 2.84 -3.48 7.40
CA PRO A 372 2.77 -3.82 5.98
C PRO A 372 1.51 -4.62 5.61
N CYS A 373 0.97 -4.39 4.42
CA CYS A 373 -0.22 -5.10 3.96
C CYS A 373 0.09 -6.55 3.62
N PHE A 374 -0.79 -7.47 3.99
CA PHE A 374 -0.75 -8.83 3.47
C PHE A 374 -1.50 -8.85 2.14
N LEU A 375 -0.78 -9.10 1.04
CA LEU A 375 -1.39 -9.17 -0.28
C LEU A 375 -2.21 -10.44 -0.41
N SER A 376 -3.49 -10.25 -0.72
CA SER A 376 -4.43 -11.29 -1.09
C SER A 376 -5.20 -10.84 -2.32
N ARG A 377 -5.52 -11.77 -3.22
CA ARG A 377 -6.27 -11.47 -4.42
C ARG A 377 -7.64 -10.90 -4.10
N ASN A 378 -8.05 -9.90 -4.87
CA ASN A 378 -9.43 -9.47 -4.94
C ASN A 378 -10.25 -10.51 -5.74
N GLY A 379 -11.33 -11.05 -5.17
CA GLY A 379 -12.16 -12.08 -5.82
C GLY A 379 -12.86 -11.63 -7.12
N MET A 380 -12.77 -10.35 -7.48
CA MET A 380 -13.32 -9.81 -8.72
C MET A 380 -12.53 -10.25 -9.97
N VAL A 381 -13.21 -10.23 -11.11
CA VAL A 381 -12.64 -10.46 -12.45
C VAL A 381 -12.84 -9.19 -13.26
N ASP A 382 -11.77 -8.68 -13.87
CA ASP A 382 -11.87 -7.56 -14.82
C ASP A 382 -12.38 -8.07 -16.17
N TRP A 383 -13.70 -8.13 -16.28
CA TRP A 383 -14.40 -8.57 -17.48
C TRP A 383 -14.07 -7.73 -18.71
N ALA A 384 -13.80 -6.43 -18.56
CA ALA A 384 -13.49 -5.58 -19.70
C ALA A 384 -12.15 -6.00 -20.34
N SER A 385 -11.12 -6.21 -19.52
CA SER A 385 -9.82 -6.70 -20.01
C SER A 385 -9.93 -8.12 -20.57
N LEU A 386 -10.68 -9.00 -19.89
CA LEU A 386 -10.86 -10.39 -20.34
C LEU A 386 -11.59 -10.47 -21.69
N LEU A 387 -12.67 -9.71 -21.87
CA LEU A 387 -13.39 -9.64 -23.15
C LEU A 387 -12.52 -9.02 -24.25
N GLY A 388 -11.70 -8.02 -23.92
CA GLY A 388 -10.73 -7.44 -24.86
C GLY A 388 -9.69 -8.46 -25.33
N LEU A 389 -9.15 -9.26 -24.40
CA LEU A 389 -8.22 -10.37 -24.69
C LEU A 389 -8.87 -11.43 -25.59
N MET A 390 -10.09 -11.85 -25.25
CA MET A 390 -10.87 -12.81 -26.06
C MET A 390 -11.13 -12.28 -27.47
N HIS A 391 -11.47 -11.01 -27.59
CA HIS A 391 -11.69 -10.36 -28.88
C HIS A 391 -10.39 -10.30 -29.71
N GLY A 392 -9.27 -9.92 -29.09
CA GLY A 392 -7.96 -9.92 -29.74
C GLY A 392 -7.52 -11.31 -30.20
N ALA A 393 -7.79 -12.34 -29.40
CA ALA A 393 -7.55 -13.73 -29.77
C ALA A 393 -8.37 -14.13 -31.01
N ALA A 394 -9.68 -13.81 -31.02
CA ALA A 394 -10.57 -14.09 -32.15
C ALA A 394 -10.08 -13.43 -33.45
N GLN A 395 -9.65 -12.16 -33.39
CA GLN A 395 -9.12 -11.43 -34.55
C GLN A 395 -7.83 -12.05 -35.11
N GLN A 396 -7.04 -12.70 -34.26
CA GLN A 396 -5.81 -13.39 -34.64
C GLN A 396 -6.03 -14.86 -35.03
N GLY A 397 -7.28 -15.31 -35.14
CA GLY A 397 -7.63 -16.70 -35.44
C GLY A 397 -7.34 -17.68 -34.31
N ARG A 398 -7.13 -17.18 -33.08
CA ARG A 398 -6.95 -18.00 -31.87
C ARG A 398 -8.29 -18.23 -31.18
N GLU A 399 -8.40 -19.31 -30.43
CA GLU A 399 -9.63 -19.67 -29.71
C GLU A 399 -9.81 -18.76 -28.48
N PRO A 400 -10.90 -17.97 -28.39
CA PRO A 400 -11.08 -16.97 -27.34
C PRO A 400 -11.17 -17.54 -25.92
N TYR A 401 -11.82 -18.69 -25.74
CA TYR A 401 -12.01 -19.26 -24.40
C TYR A 401 -10.71 -19.79 -23.80
N THR A 402 -9.84 -20.34 -24.63
CA THR A 402 -8.49 -20.79 -24.30
C THR A 402 -7.66 -19.63 -23.79
N GLU A 403 -7.73 -18.47 -24.46
CA GLU A 403 -7.02 -17.28 -23.98
C GLU A 403 -7.59 -16.77 -22.65
N ALA A 404 -8.92 -16.82 -22.46
CA ALA A 404 -9.54 -16.43 -21.20
C ALA A 404 -9.10 -17.31 -20.02
N VAL A 405 -9.08 -18.63 -20.21
CA VAL A 405 -8.60 -19.60 -19.21
C VAL A 405 -7.11 -19.38 -18.92
N ARG A 406 -6.29 -19.21 -19.97
CA ARG A 406 -4.86 -18.91 -19.83
C ARG A 406 -4.62 -17.67 -18.98
N VAL A 407 -5.39 -16.59 -19.19
CA VAL A 407 -5.26 -15.36 -18.39
C VAL A 407 -5.60 -15.63 -16.93
N GLN A 408 -6.68 -16.38 -16.65
CA GLN A 408 -7.08 -16.70 -15.28
C GLN A 408 -6.05 -17.52 -14.52
N GLU A 409 -5.45 -18.52 -15.15
CA GLU A 409 -4.41 -19.34 -14.54
C GLU A 409 -3.17 -18.51 -14.15
N ARG A 410 -2.96 -17.36 -14.78
CA ARG A 410 -1.81 -16.47 -14.55
C ARG A 410 -2.05 -15.44 -13.43
N LEU A 411 -3.25 -15.31 -12.90
CA LEU A 411 -3.57 -14.32 -11.86
C LEU A 411 -2.89 -14.65 -10.52
N PHE A 412 -2.79 -13.67 -9.63
CA PHE A 412 -2.16 -13.79 -8.31
C PHE A 412 -3.05 -14.58 -7.35
N SER A 413 -3.26 -15.86 -7.64
CA SER A 413 -4.07 -16.78 -6.84
C SER A 413 -3.31 -18.08 -6.56
N THR A 414 -3.61 -18.70 -5.42
CA THR A 414 -3.24 -20.10 -5.14
C THR A 414 -4.23 -21.07 -5.77
N ASP A 415 -5.51 -20.68 -5.85
CA ASP A 415 -6.59 -21.49 -6.44
C ASP A 415 -7.00 -20.93 -7.80
N PRO A 416 -7.10 -21.76 -8.85
CA PRO A 416 -7.62 -21.32 -10.14
C PRO A 416 -9.04 -20.79 -9.99
N ILE A 417 -9.30 -19.63 -10.57
CA ILE A 417 -10.67 -19.14 -10.71
C ILE A 417 -11.31 -19.95 -11.84
N LEU A 418 -12.59 -20.25 -11.68
CA LEU A 418 -13.37 -20.92 -12.72
C LEU A 418 -14.27 -19.88 -13.38
N LEU A 419 -14.05 -19.59 -14.66
CA LEU A 419 -15.00 -18.83 -15.48
C LEU A 419 -16.27 -19.64 -15.78
N GLY A 420 -16.22 -20.95 -15.59
CA GLY A 420 -17.24 -21.90 -16.03
C GLY A 420 -17.07 -22.29 -17.51
N MET A 421 -16.16 -21.63 -18.22
CA MET A 421 -15.81 -21.91 -19.61
C MET A 421 -14.95 -23.17 -19.72
N GLU A 422 -14.15 -23.45 -18.69
CA GLU A 422 -13.26 -24.62 -18.62
C GLU A 422 -14.07 -25.93 -18.75
N PHE A 423 -15.26 -25.96 -18.16
CA PHE A 423 -16.17 -27.11 -18.27
C PHE A 423 -16.72 -27.26 -19.68
N ALA A 424 -17.13 -26.15 -20.31
CA ALA A 424 -17.63 -26.16 -21.69
C ALA A 424 -16.52 -26.60 -22.68
N MET A 425 -15.27 -26.21 -22.44
CA MET A 425 -14.13 -26.66 -23.25
C MET A 425 -13.82 -28.15 -23.08
N LYS A 426 -13.98 -28.70 -21.87
CA LYS A 426 -13.81 -30.15 -21.61
C LYS A 426 -14.94 -31.00 -22.18
N HIS A 427 -16.12 -30.40 -22.38
CA HIS A 427 -17.31 -31.07 -22.88
C HIS A 427 -17.90 -30.29 -24.07
N PRO A 428 -17.19 -30.26 -25.22
CA PRO A 428 -17.62 -29.50 -26.39
C PRO A 428 -18.92 -30.03 -26.99
N GLU A 429 -19.18 -31.34 -26.80
CA GLU A 429 -20.40 -31.99 -27.24
C GLU A 429 -21.49 -31.88 -26.16
N VAL A 430 -22.47 -31.03 -26.41
CA VAL A 430 -23.66 -30.90 -25.58
C VAL A 430 -24.69 -31.97 -26.00
N PRO A 431 -25.24 -32.78 -25.06
CA PRO A 431 -26.13 -33.91 -25.39
C PRO A 431 -27.37 -33.56 -26.22
N CYS A 432 -27.75 -32.28 -26.24
CA CYS A 432 -28.93 -31.78 -26.94
C CYS A 432 -28.62 -30.92 -28.19
N GLY A 433 -27.35 -30.77 -28.58
CA GLY A 433 -26.93 -29.97 -29.74
C GLY A 433 -27.21 -28.46 -29.64
N LEU A 434 -27.68 -27.97 -28.48
CA LEU A 434 -28.10 -26.60 -28.27
C LEU A 434 -27.17 -25.93 -27.25
N GLY A 435 -26.66 -24.74 -27.60
CA GLY A 435 -25.85 -23.93 -26.71
C GLY A 435 -26.56 -23.59 -25.39
N THR A 436 -25.79 -23.36 -24.33
CA THR A 436 -26.35 -22.95 -23.04
C THR A 436 -26.67 -21.46 -23.09
N ASP A 437 -27.93 -21.10 -23.23
CA ASP A 437 -28.40 -19.71 -23.10
C ASP A 437 -28.70 -19.35 -21.62
N SER A 438 -28.89 -18.06 -21.32
CA SER A 438 -29.14 -17.57 -19.96
C SER A 438 -30.37 -18.20 -19.28
N GLU A 439 -31.41 -18.55 -20.04
CA GLU A 439 -32.62 -19.18 -19.52
C GLU A 439 -32.41 -20.68 -19.25
N ARG A 440 -31.62 -21.34 -20.11
CA ARG A 440 -31.25 -22.74 -19.98
C ARG A 440 -30.24 -22.96 -18.85
N ALA A 441 -29.29 -22.04 -18.67
CA ALA A 441 -28.35 -22.02 -17.55
C ALA A 441 -29.06 -21.94 -16.19
N ARG A 442 -30.13 -21.15 -16.09
CA ARG A 442 -30.99 -21.06 -14.88
C ARG A 442 -31.63 -22.39 -14.53
N LYS A 443 -31.96 -23.22 -15.53
CA LYS A 443 -32.58 -24.54 -15.35
C LYS A 443 -31.57 -25.69 -15.15
N ALA A 444 -30.34 -25.57 -15.69
CA ALA A 444 -29.33 -26.62 -15.64
C ALA A 444 -28.57 -26.72 -14.30
N ARG A 445 -28.54 -25.65 -13.49
CA ARG A 445 -27.71 -25.58 -12.26
C ARG A 445 -28.49 -25.87 -10.97
N LYS A 446 -29.18 -27.00 -10.89
CA LYS A 446 -29.47 -27.58 -9.56
C LYS A 446 -28.70 -28.89 -9.43
N ARG A 447 -27.41 -28.78 -9.13
CA ARG A 447 -26.71 -29.88 -8.47
C ARG A 447 -27.41 -30.08 -7.13
N VAL A 448 -28.19 -31.15 -7.01
CA VAL A 448 -28.76 -31.57 -5.73
C VAL A 448 -27.60 -32.23 -4.99
N ARG A 449 -27.10 -31.55 -3.96
CA ARG A 449 -26.11 -32.12 -3.06
C ARG A 449 -26.90 -32.95 -2.06
N GLU A 450 -26.52 -34.21 -1.90
CA GLU A 450 -27.15 -35.14 -0.96
C GLU A 450 -26.08 -35.66 0.02
N MET A 451 -26.50 -36.07 1.21
CA MET A 451 -25.66 -36.76 2.18
C MET A 451 -26.25 -38.13 2.49
N LEU A 452 -25.38 -39.12 2.64
CA LEU A 452 -25.77 -40.45 3.11
C LEU A 452 -25.94 -40.38 4.63
N ASN A 453 -27.16 -40.57 5.12
CA ASN A 453 -27.47 -40.52 6.54
C ASN A 453 -27.07 -41.81 7.26
N SER A 454 -27.16 -41.81 8.60
CA SER A 454 -26.78 -42.95 9.43
C SER A 454 -27.64 -44.20 9.24
N GLN A 455 -28.76 -44.10 8.51
CA GLN A 455 -29.62 -45.21 8.13
C GLN A 455 -29.31 -45.75 6.71
N GLY A 456 -28.27 -45.21 6.06
CA GLY A 456 -27.88 -45.60 4.70
C GLY A 456 -28.76 -45.01 3.59
N GLY A 457 -29.64 -44.05 3.91
CA GLY A 457 -30.45 -43.33 2.94
C GLY A 457 -29.77 -42.05 2.45
N TRP A 458 -29.95 -41.69 1.19
CA TRP A 458 -29.55 -40.38 0.68
C TRP A 458 -30.62 -39.34 1.04
N GLU A 459 -30.20 -38.24 1.65
CA GLU A 459 -31.07 -37.10 1.96
C GLU A 459 -30.46 -35.79 1.48
N ALA A 460 -31.30 -34.79 1.21
CA ALA A 460 -30.85 -33.50 0.73
C ALA A 460 -29.84 -32.87 1.70
N TRP A 461 -28.72 -32.39 1.17
CA TRP A 461 -27.70 -31.72 1.97
C TRP A 461 -28.33 -30.53 2.70
N PRO A 462 -28.29 -30.52 4.03
CA PRO A 462 -28.99 -29.52 4.80
C PRO A 462 -28.44 -28.13 4.47
N LYS A 463 -29.34 -27.15 4.35
CA LYS A 463 -28.93 -25.74 4.20
C LYS A 463 -28.14 -25.35 5.45
N ALA A 464 -26.94 -24.81 5.24
CA ALA A 464 -26.13 -24.29 6.34
C ALA A 464 -26.95 -23.27 7.13
N LYS A 465 -27.05 -23.49 8.44
CA LYS A 465 -27.67 -22.55 9.37
C LYS A 465 -26.56 -21.89 10.18
N PRO A 466 -26.66 -20.58 10.46
CA PRO A 466 -25.77 -19.95 11.42
C PRO A 466 -25.97 -20.63 12.78
N MET A 467 -24.88 -21.15 13.34
CA MET A 467 -24.86 -21.71 14.69
C MET A 467 -23.69 -21.09 15.47
N PRO A 468 -23.81 -20.98 16.80
CA PRO A 468 -22.70 -20.62 17.65
C PRO A 468 -21.51 -21.56 17.42
N LEU A 469 -20.29 -21.02 17.34
CA LEU A 469 -19.08 -21.82 17.11
C LEU A 469 -18.83 -22.84 18.23
N SER A 470 -19.39 -22.61 19.42
CA SER A 470 -19.40 -23.55 20.56
C SER A 470 -20.16 -24.85 20.29
N GLU A 471 -21.09 -24.84 19.32
CA GLU A 471 -21.89 -26.02 18.94
C GLU A 471 -21.32 -26.73 17.71
N VAL A 472 -20.22 -26.22 17.16
CA VAL A 472 -19.56 -26.80 15.99
C VAL A 472 -18.48 -27.77 16.44
N PHE A 473 -18.47 -28.95 15.84
CA PHE A 473 -17.47 -29.98 16.09
C PHE A 473 -16.69 -30.28 14.82
N VAL A 474 -15.39 -30.53 14.98
CA VAL A 474 -14.46 -30.88 13.90
C VAL A 474 -13.83 -32.24 14.17
N PRO A 475 -13.46 -33.00 13.14
CA PRO A 475 -12.71 -34.25 13.30
C PRO A 475 -11.39 -34.03 14.04
N LYS A 476 -11.08 -34.90 15.01
CA LYS A 476 -9.82 -34.89 15.74
C LYS A 476 -8.73 -35.51 14.84
N LYS A 477 -7.76 -34.71 14.41
CA LYS A 477 -6.57 -35.21 13.68
C LYS A 477 -5.70 -36.08 14.60
N THR A 478 -5.37 -37.28 14.18
CA THR A 478 -4.34 -38.12 14.80
C THR A 478 -2.96 -37.71 14.29
N SER A 479 -1.94 -37.79 15.14
CA SER A 479 -0.56 -37.42 14.79
C SER A 479 -0.02 -38.34 13.68
N GLY A 480 0.06 -37.82 12.45
CA GLY A 480 0.56 -38.56 11.27
C GLY A 480 -0.25 -38.36 9.98
N ASP A 481 -1.50 -37.91 10.07
CA ASP A 481 -2.40 -37.85 8.91
C ASP A 481 -2.17 -36.60 8.05
N ARG A 482 -2.02 -36.77 6.72
CA ARG A 482 -2.05 -35.67 5.75
C ARG A 482 -3.51 -35.18 5.61
N GLU A 483 -3.72 -33.94 5.16
CA GLU A 483 -5.07 -33.34 5.03
C GLU A 483 -6.08 -34.16 4.21
N ALA A 484 -5.61 -35.08 3.37
CA ALA A 484 -6.44 -35.96 2.55
C ALA A 484 -6.95 -37.24 3.29
N ASP A 485 -6.39 -37.59 4.45
CA ASP A 485 -6.63 -38.89 5.12
C ASP A 485 -7.71 -38.86 6.23
N VAL A 486 -8.46 -37.75 6.38
CA VAL A 486 -9.40 -37.55 7.50
C VAL A 486 -10.75 -38.25 7.29
N GLN A 487 -10.95 -39.00 6.21
CA GLN A 487 -12.16 -39.81 6.02
C GLN A 487 -11.96 -41.19 6.64
N PRO A 488 -12.64 -41.52 7.75
CA PRO A 488 -12.59 -42.87 8.30
C PRO A 488 -13.21 -43.85 7.30
N PRO A 489 -12.81 -45.14 7.34
CA PRO A 489 -13.48 -46.19 6.59
C PRO A 489 -14.99 -46.15 6.82
N LEU A 490 -15.75 -46.46 5.77
CA LEU A 490 -17.21 -46.49 5.81
C LEU A 490 -17.71 -47.30 7.03
N GLY A 491 -18.45 -46.66 7.93
CA GLY A 491 -19.04 -47.30 9.12
C GLY A 491 -18.30 -47.07 10.46
N GLN A 492 -17.16 -46.37 10.49
CA GLN A 492 -16.52 -45.96 11.75
C GLN A 492 -16.92 -44.54 12.18
N ALA A 493 -17.23 -44.38 13.46
CA ALA A 493 -17.59 -43.09 14.04
C ALA A 493 -16.39 -42.14 14.10
N LEU A 494 -16.56 -40.93 13.57
CA LEU A 494 -15.57 -39.85 13.68
C LEU A 494 -15.37 -39.46 15.15
N LEU A 495 -14.13 -39.43 15.62
CA LEU A 495 -13.80 -38.78 16.88
C LEU A 495 -13.87 -37.26 16.67
N LEU A 496 -14.92 -36.66 17.22
CA LEU A 496 -15.19 -35.22 17.12
C LEU A 496 -14.60 -34.48 18.32
N ARG A 497 -14.08 -33.27 18.07
CA ARG A 497 -13.71 -32.30 19.11
C ARG A 497 -14.39 -30.96 18.84
N PRO A 498 -14.66 -30.13 19.87
CA PRO A 498 -15.19 -28.79 19.66
C PRO A 498 -14.28 -27.97 18.72
N ALA A 499 -14.87 -27.24 17.79
CA ALA A 499 -14.13 -26.35 16.88
C ALA A 499 -13.34 -25.27 17.63
N LEU A 500 -13.79 -24.91 18.84
CA LEU A 500 -13.09 -24.01 19.75
C LEU A 500 -11.73 -24.53 20.23
N MET A 501 -11.44 -25.81 20.04
CA MET A 501 -10.13 -26.42 20.37
C MET A 501 -9.17 -26.45 19.17
N GLU A 502 -9.56 -25.87 18.03
CA GLU A 502 -8.75 -25.81 16.81
C GLU A 502 -8.21 -24.39 16.57
N PRO A 503 -6.90 -24.15 16.79
CA PRO A 503 -6.31 -22.82 16.64
C PRO A 503 -6.51 -22.23 15.24
N GLU A 504 -6.41 -23.05 14.20
CA GLU A 504 -6.56 -22.60 12.81
C GLU A 504 -7.98 -22.15 12.46
N VAL A 505 -9.01 -22.75 13.07
CA VAL A 505 -10.42 -22.33 12.90
C VAL A 505 -10.65 -20.95 13.51
N LEU A 506 -9.98 -20.66 14.62
CA LEU A 506 -10.14 -19.42 15.36
C LEU A 506 -9.22 -18.29 14.87
N ARG A 507 -8.16 -18.60 14.12
CA ARG A 507 -7.11 -17.66 13.71
C ARG A 507 -7.62 -16.40 13.02
N ARG A 508 -8.69 -16.52 12.21
CA ARG A 508 -9.33 -15.42 11.48
C ARG A 508 -10.54 -14.78 12.19
N THR A 509 -10.85 -15.24 13.40
CA THR A 509 -12.07 -14.87 14.14
C THR A 509 -11.72 -14.07 15.39
N GLY A 510 -12.22 -12.83 15.47
CA GLY A 510 -12.03 -11.93 16.61
C GLY A 510 -10.71 -11.15 16.59
N ALA A 511 -10.58 -10.18 17.50
CA ALA A 511 -9.35 -9.41 17.74
C ALA A 511 -8.60 -9.95 18.98
N GLY A 512 -7.31 -9.68 19.08
CA GLY A 512 -6.46 -10.11 20.20
C GLY A 512 -5.62 -11.35 19.89
N GLU A 513 -4.76 -11.74 20.84
CA GLU A 513 -3.93 -12.94 20.70
C GLU A 513 -4.74 -14.18 21.07
N LEU A 514 -4.51 -15.29 20.35
CA LEU A 514 -5.21 -16.53 20.61
C LEU A 514 -4.52 -17.27 21.76
N VAL A 515 -5.24 -17.54 22.84
CA VAL A 515 -4.69 -18.14 24.06
C VAL A 515 -5.56 -19.31 24.49
N LEU A 516 -4.95 -20.39 24.98
CA LEU A 516 -5.69 -21.51 25.56
C LEU A 516 -6.33 -21.04 26.88
N LEU A 517 -7.65 -21.18 27.02
CA LEU A 517 -8.33 -20.76 28.25
C LEU A 517 -7.87 -21.62 29.44
N PRO A 518 -7.92 -21.10 30.68
CA PRO A 518 -7.50 -21.83 31.88
C PRO A 518 -8.25 -23.15 32.11
N SER A 519 -9.47 -23.29 31.56
CA SER A 519 -10.22 -24.54 31.61
C SER A 519 -9.61 -25.66 30.76
N GLY A 520 -8.68 -25.34 29.85
CA GLY A 520 -8.05 -26.29 28.92
C GLY A 520 -9.00 -26.86 27.86
N GLN A 521 -10.24 -26.35 27.79
CA GLN A 521 -11.32 -26.91 26.97
C GLN A 521 -11.68 -26.06 25.74
N ALA A 522 -11.09 -24.87 25.60
CA ALA A 522 -11.25 -24.01 24.44
C ALA A 522 -10.11 -22.98 24.33
N TYR A 523 -9.86 -22.49 23.13
CA TYR A 523 -9.08 -21.28 22.91
C TYR A 523 -9.99 -20.06 23.01
N GLY A 524 -9.47 -19.01 23.63
CA GLY A 524 -10.07 -17.69 23.70
C GLY A 524 -9.16 -16.65 23.05
N ARG A 525 -9.58 -15.39 23.15
CA ARG A 525 -8.76 -14.25 22.73
C ARG A 525 -8.39 -13.44 23.96
N GLU A 526 -7.11 -13.23 24.16
CA GLU A 526 -6.64 -12.27 25.13
C GLU A 526 -6.52 -10.90 24.45
N GLN A 527 -7.12 -9.90 25.07
CA GLN A 527 -6.96 -8.51 24.68
C GLN A 527 -6.60 -7.70 25.91
N LYS A 528 -5.65 -6.79 25.70
CA LYS A 528 -5.29 -5.82 26.71
C LYS A 528 -6.48 -4.91 27.04
N VAL A 529 -6.92 -4.96 28.29
CA VAL A 529 -8.02 -4.15 28.84
C VAL A 529 -7.52 -2.88 29.52
N ALA A 530 -6.32 -2.92 30.11
CA ALA A 530 -5.69 -1.79 30.78
C ALA A 530 -4.17 -1.97 30.91
N ASP A 531 -3.46 -0.87 31.11
CA ASP A 531 -2.08 -0.81 31.59
C ASP A 531 -2.07 -0.48 33.08
N GLN A 532 -1.41 -1.29 33.92
CA GLN A 532 -1.20 -0.91 35.31
C GLN A 532 -0.06 0.13 35.38
N LEU A 533 -0.38 1.36 35.78
CA LEU A 533 0.61 2.44 35.88
C LEU A 533 1.42 2.36 37.18
N ASN A 534 0.76 1.93 38.27
CA ASN A 534 1.29 1.69 39.61
C ASN A 534 0.29 0.84 40.42
N ASN A 535 0.61 0.48 41.67
CA ASN A 535 -0.21 -0.43 42.51
C ASN A 535 -1.66 0.04 42.77
N GLU A 536 -2.01 1.27 42.37
CA GLU A 536 -3.31 1.89 42.68
C GLU A 536 -4.05 2.42 41.45
N ARG A 537 -3.50 2.33 40.22
CA ARG A 537 -4.15 2.90 39.04
C ARG A 537 -3.99 2.08 37.76
N LEU A 538 -5.07 2.05 36.98
CA LEU A 538 -5.20 1.38 35.68
C LEU A 538 -5.46 2.41 34.57
N ASP A 539 -4.68 2.37 33.48
CA ASP A 539 -4.95 3.09 32.22
C ASP A 539 -5.78 2.20 31.29
N LEU A 540 -7.07 2.48 31.18
CA LEU A 540 -8.03 1.66 30.43
C LEU A 540 -7.83 1.78 28.92
N ALA A 541 -7.80 0.63 28.25
CA ALA A 541 -7.79 0.53 26.80
C ALA A 541 -9.00 1.25 26.19
N LYS A 542 -8.80 1.93 25.05
CA LYS A 542 -9.81 2.79 24.40
C LYS A 542 -11.11 2.05 24.08
N TRP A 543 -11.03 0.77 23.73
CA TRP A 543 -12.22 -0.04 23.43
C TRP A 543 -13.06 -0.31 24.68
N VAL A 544 -12.43 -0.53 25.85
CA VAL A 544 -13.11 -0.68 27.15
C VAL A 544 -13.84 0.60 27.52
N ARG A 545 -13.19 1.75 27.33
CA ARG A 545 -13.78 3.08 27.57
C ARG A 545 -15.00 3.35 26.69
N ARG A 546 -14.92 2.98 25.40
CA ARG A 546 -16.06 3.10 24.47
C ARG A 546 -17.22 2.18 24.87
N LEU A 547 -16.93 0.93 25.25
CA LEU A 547 -17.94 -0.07 25.59
C LEU A 547 -18.68 0.25 26.89
N THR A 548 -17.96 0.78 27.89
CA THR A 548 -18.52 1.16 29.20
C THR A 548 -19.09 2.57 29.25
N GLY A 549 -18.91 3.36 28.19
CA GLY A 549 -19.22 4.80 28.20
C GLY A 549 -18.33 5.62 29.14
N TRP A 550 -17.26 5.01 29.67
CA TRP A 550 -16.39 5.63 30.65
C TRP A 550 -15.42 6.60 29.99
N ARG A 551 -15.49 7.87 30.42
CA ARG A 551 -14.73 8.96 29.78
C ARG A 551 -13.30 9.10 30.29
N MET A 552 -13.02 8.63 31.51
CA MET A 552 -11.68 8.79 32.11
C MET A 552 -10.74 7.70 31.61
N ARG A 553 -9.51 8.12 31.29
CA ARG A 553 -8.45 7.22 30.80
C ARG A 553 -7.87 6.37 31.92
N VAL A 554 -7.62 6.98 33.07
CA VAL A 554 -7.06 6.31 34.25
C VAL A 554 -8.16 6.16 35.30
N VAL A 555 -8.24 4.96 35.90
CA VAL A 555 -9.13 4.65 37.01
C VAL A 555 -8.32 4.14 38.20
N PRO A 556 -8.73 4.43 39.45
CA PRO A 556 -8.18 3.75 40.60
C PRO A 556 -8.47 2.24 40.51
N LEU A 557 -7.52 1.43 40.99
CA LEU A 557 -7.55 -0.03 40.96
C LEU A 557 -8.57 -0.60 41.95
#